data_AF-A0A418Q998-F1
#
_entry.id   AF-A0A418Q998-F1
#
_cell.length_a   1.000
_cell.length_b   1.000
_cell.length_c   1.000
_cell.angle_alpha   90.00
_cell.angle_beta   90.00
_cell.angle_gamma   90.00
#
_symmetry.space_group_name_H-M   'P 1'
#
loop_
_entity.id
_entity.type
_entity.pdbx_description
1 polymer ?
#
loop_
_entity_poly.entity_id
_entity_poly.type
_entity_poly.pdbx_seq_one_letter_code
_entity_poly.pdbx_strand_id
1 'polypeptide(L)'
;MAVFYSFHYDRDVHRVQLIEQMGALEGQPILNHQEWETIKSGGDKAIKKWISDKMKWKSAVIVLIGKETASREWVQYEIQKAWDDKKPLLGIQIHGLSSMGSVDSAGSNPFDKVPGVSGVPVFDPTQTDWTGKIDSKATYNYLKDRLKTWATQGKTRL
;
A
#
# COMPACT_ATOMS: atom_id res chain seq x y z
N MET A 1 9.04 -11.11 7.63
CA MET A 1 7.80 -11.50 6.91
C MET A 1 7.78 -10.70 5.62
N ALA A 2 7.67 -11.37 4.49
CA ALA A 2 7.75 -10.72 3.18
C ALA A 2 6.37 -10.33 2.66
N VAL A 3 6.19 -9.07 2.27
CA VAL A 3 4.94 -8.52 1.73
C VAL A 3 5.14 -7.86 0.38
N PHE A 4 4.05 -7.72 -0.37
CA PHE A 4 3.98 -6.86 -1.55
C PHE A 4 3.22 -5.58 -1.19
N TYR A 5 3.84 -4.42 -1.35
CA TYR A 5 3.18 -3.13 -1.20
C TYR A 5 2.61 -2.65 -2.53
N SER A 6 1.30 -2.41 -2.56
CA SER A 6 0.58 -1.80 -3.69
C SER A 6 0.27 -0.35 -3.34
N PHE A 7 0.68 0.63 -4.17
CA PHE A 7 0.52 2.05 -3.87
C PHE A 7 0.65 2.94 -5.12
N HIS A 8 0.38 4.24 -4.96
CA HIS A 8 0.58 5.23 -6.01
C HIS A 8 2.05 5.69 -6.05
N TYR A 9 2.85 5.16 -6.98
CA TYR A 9 4.28 5.48 -7.09
C TYR A 9 4.59 6.99 -7.11
N ASP A 10 3.97 7.78 -8.00
CA ASP A 10 4.36 9.19 -8.15
C ASP A 10 4.03 10.08 -6.93
N ARG A 11 3.01 9.71 -6.15
CA ARG A 11 2.50 10.55 -5.05
C ARG A 11 2.98 10.09 -3.68
N ASP A 12 3.08 8.78 -3.49
CA ASP A 12 3.20 8.18 -2.16
C ASP A 12 4.56 7.53 -1.89
N VAL A 13 5.49 7.54 -2.85
CA VAL A 13 6.83 6.93 -2.69
C VAL A 13 7.55 7.37 -1.42
N HIS A 14 7.49 8.66 -1.04
CA HIS A 14 8.12 9.16 0.18
C HIS A 14 7.47 8.62 1.46
N ARG A 15 6.14 8.43 1.46
CA ARG A 15 5.42 7.82 2.60
C ARG A 15 5.74 6.34 2.71
N VAL A 16 5.83 5.64 1.57
CA VAL A 16 6.21 4.23 1.52
C VAL A 16 7.65 4.02 2.00
N GLN A 17 8.57 4.93 1.65
CA GLN A 17 9.94 4.91 2.18
C GLN A 17 9.98 5.00 3.71
N LEU A 18 9.11 5.82 4.33
CA LEU A 18 9.00 5.86 5.80
C LEU A 18 8.54 4.52 6.39
N ILE A 19 7.62 3.82 5.71
CA ILE A 19 7.13 2.50 6.13
C ILE A 19 8.23 1.44 6.01
N GLU A 20 9.00 1.44 4.91
CA GLU A 20 10.16 0.57 4.73
C GLU A 20 11.21 0.81 5.84
N GLN A 21 11.49 2.07 6.17
CA GLN A 21 12.43 2.45 7.23
C GLN A 21 12.01 1.98 8.62
N MET A 22 10.73 1.62 8.84
CA MET A 22 10.31 1.00 10.10
C MET A 22 10.93 -0.38 10.30
N GLY A 23 11.34 -1.07 9.23
CA GLY A 23 11.99 -2.38 9.29
C GLY A 23 11.11 -3.50 9.83
N ALA A 24 9.79 -3.30 9.91
CA ALA A 24 8.86 -4.27 10.50
C ALA A 24 8.49 -5.41 9.54
N LEU A 25 8.58 -5.17 8.23
CA LEU A 25 8.20 -6.07 7.15
C LEU A 25 9.21 -5.97 6.01
N GLU A 26 9.36 -7.04 5.22
CA GLU A 26 10.26 -7.09 4.06
C GLU A 26 9.46 -6.86 2.76
N GLY A 27 9.45 -5.61 2.29
CA GLY A 27 8.77 -5.22 1.05
C GLY A 27 9.47 -5.71 -0.23
N GLN A 28 8.94 -5.30 -1.39
CA GLN A 28 9.69 -5.34 -2.64
C GLN A 28 10.63 -4.12 -2.74
N PRO A 29 11.69 -4.16 -3.57
CA PRO A 29 12.45 -2.96 -3.90
C PRO A 29 11.52 -1.86 -4.42
N ILE A 30 11.55 -0.70 -3.76
CA ILE A 30 10.83 0.49 -4.19
C ILE A 30 11.59 1.10 -5.36
N LEU A 31 10.98 1.03 -6.54
CA LEU A 31 11.54 1.56 -7.76
C LEU A 31 11.53 3.08 -7.72
N ASN A 32 12.60 3.69 -8.24
CA ASN A 32 12.59 5.10 -8.56
C ASN A 32 11.75 5.35 -9.83
N HIS A 33 11.48 6.63 -10.12
CA HIS A 33 10.65 7.03 -11.27
C HIS A 33 11.19 6.46 -12.59
N GLN A 34 12.50 6.51 -12.83
CA GLN A 34 13.13 6.02 -14.06
C GLN A 34 12.99 4.50 -14.25
N GLU A 35 13.19 3.73 -13.18
CA GLU A 35 13.01 2.27 -13.20
C GLU A 35 11.55 1.90 -13.47
N TRP A 36 10.61 2.65 -12.88
CA TRP A 36 9.19 2.45 -13.12
C TRP A 36 8.79 2.79 -14.57
N GLU A 37 9.26 3.92 -15.11
CA GLU A 37 9.07 4.28 -16.53
C GLU A 37 9.65 3.21 -17.47
N THR A 38 10.78 2.61 -17.11
CA THR A 38 11.41 1.53 -17.91
C THR A 38 10.54 0.28 -17.96
N ILE A 39 9.87 -0.07 -16.86
CA ILE A 39 8.92 -1.20 -16.86
C ILE A 39 7.67 -0.83 -17.67
N LYS A 40 7.17 0.40 -17.51
CA LYS A 40 6.00 0.89 -18.25
C LYS A 40 6.22 0.93 -19.76
N SER A 41 7.42 1.27 -20.22
CA SER A 41 7.75 1.29 -21.65
C SER A 41 7.70 -0.09 -22.30
N GLY A 42 7.82 -1.16 -21.51
CA GLY A 42 7.60 -2.55 -21.96
C GLY A 42 6.12 -2.92 -22.16
N GLY A 43 5.19 -2.02 -21.87
CA GLY A 43 3.75 -2.19 -22.01
C GLY A 43 3.12 -3.12 -20.97
N ASP A 44 1.81 -3.32 -21.08
CA ASP A 44 1.00 -4.06 -20.10
C ASP A 44 1.55 -5.44 -19.76
N LYS A 45 2.07 -6.17 -20.76
CA LYS A 45 2.60 -7.52 -20.55
C LYS A 45 3.83 -7.49 -19.64
N ALA A 46 4.71 -6.50 -19.80
CA ALA A 46 5.89 -6.35 -18.97
C ALA A 46 5.50 -5.97 -17.53
N ILE A 47 4.55 -5.05 -17.37
CA ILE A 47 4.06 -4.62 -16.05
C ILE A 47 3.41 -5.80 -15.32
N LYS A 48 2.47 -6.51 -15.96
CA LYS A 48 1.81 -7.69 -15.38
C LYS A 48 2.80 -8.78 -14.97
N LYS A 49 3.83 -9.02 -15.81
CA LYS A 49 4.90 -9.97 -15.49
C LYS A 49 5.69 -9.52 -14.26
N TRP A 50 6.12 -8.25 -14.22
CA TRP A 50 6.84 -7.70 -13.08
C TRP A 50 6.03 -7.83 -11.78
N ILE A 51 4.74 -7.45 -11.81
CA ILE A 51 3.83 -7.59 -10.66
C ILE A 51 3.76 -9.05 -10.21
N SER A 52 3.54 -9.97 -11.16
CA SER A 52 3.47 -11.40 -10.85
C SER A 52 4.75 -11.92 -10.21
N ASP A 53 5.92 -11.54 -10.72
CA ASP A 53 7.21 -11.99 -10.20
C ASP A 53 7.47 -11.44 -8.79
N LYS A 54 7.14 -10.16 -8.55
CA LYS A 54 7.32 -9.51 -7.24
C LYS A 54 6.33 -9.99 -6.19
N MET A 55 5.12 -10.38 -6.60
CA MET A 55 4.06 -10.83 -5.71
C MET A 55 4.15 -12.33 -5.37
N LYS A 56 4.70 -13.17 -6.26
CA LYS A 56 4.67 -14.64 -6.18
C LYS A 56 5.04 -15.20 -4.79
N TRP A 57 6.18 -14.78 -4.25
CA TRP A 57 6.73 -15.30 -2.98
C TRP A 57 6.37 -14.47 -1.74
N LYS A 58 5.44 -13.53 -1.87
CA LYS A 58 5.01 -12.68 -0.76
C LYS A 58 3.87 -13.33 0.01
N SER A 59 3.95 -13.23 1.35
CA SER A 59 3.00 -13.81 2.29
C SER A 59 1.67 -13.06 2.34
N ALA A 60 1.67 -11.77 2.01
CA ALA A 60 0.49 -10.92 1.94
C ALA A 60 0.70 -9.76 0.96
N VAL A 61 -0.40 -9.16 0.53
CA VAL A 61 -0.45 -7.92 -0.24
C VAL A 61 -1.04 -6.83 0.64
N ILE A 62 -0.29 -5.74 0.82
CA ILE A 62 -0.70 -4.58 1.61
C ILE A 62 -0.89 -3.41 0.66
N VAL A 63 -2.11 -2.91 0.56
CA VAL A 63 -2.40 -1.70 -0.22
C VAL A 63 -2.19 -0.49 0.68
N LEU A 64 -1.23 0.36 0.34
CA LEU A 64 -0.94 1.60 1.05
C LEU A 64 -1.76 2.73 0.43
N ILE A 65 -2.81 3.15 1.14
CA ILE A 65 -3.89 3.98 0.64
C ILE A 65 -3.57 5.45 0.93
N GLY A 66 -3.08 6.15 -0.08
CA GLY A 66 -3.01 7.60 -0.14
C GLY A 66 -4.26 8.18 -0.81
N LYS A 67 -4.26 9.51 -1.01
CA LYS A 67 -5.43 10.25 -1.51
C LYS A 67 -5.98 9.70 -2.84
N GLU A 68 -5.08 9.33 -3.76
CA GLU A 68 -5.42 8.99 -5.14
C GLU A 68 -5.18 7.51 -5.49
N THR A 69 -4.77 6.69 -4.51
CA THR A 69 -4.42 5.27 -4.71
C THR A 69 -5.56 4.47 -5.35
N ALA A 70 -6.80 4.69 -4.91
CA ALA A 70 -7.98 3.99 -5.45
C ALA A 70 -8.24 4.25 -6.94
N SER A 71 -7.72 5.35 -7.49
CA SER A 71 -7.90 5.69 -8.91
C SER A 71 -6.87 5.03 -9.85
N ARG A 72 -5.85 4.35 -9.30
CA ARG A 72 -4.75 3.80 -10.10
C ARG A 72 -5.12 2.43 -10.68
N GLU A 73 -5.05 2.31 -12.00
CA GLU A 73 -5.35 1.07 -12.73
C GLU A 73 -4.46 -0.11 -12.26
N TRP A 74 -3.17 0.14 -12.03
CA TRP A 74 -2.23 -0.90 -11.61
C TRP A 74 -2.48 -1.35 -10.18
N VAL A 75 -2.92 -0.44 -9.30
CA VAL A 75 -3.37 -0.81 -7.94
C VAL A 75 -4.61 -1.70 -8.02
N GLN A 76 -5.59 -1.35 -8.84
CA GLN A 76 -6.79 -2.17 -9.03
C GLN A 76 -6.44 -3.56 -9.59
N TYR A 77 -5.50 -3.62 -10.55
CA TYR A 77 -4.99 -4.87 -11.09
C TYR A 77 -4.25 -5.72 -10.03
N GLU A 78 -3.40 -5.10 -9.22
CA GLU A 78 -2.68 -5.78 -8.12
C GLU A 78 -3.64 -6.36 -7.09
N ILE A 79 -4.68 -5.61 -6.73
CA ILE A 79 -5.76 -6.08 -5.84
C ILE A 79 -6.48 -7.27 -6.45
N GLN A 80 -6.95 -7.16 -7.69
CA GLN A 80 -7.66 -8.24 -8.37
C GLN A 80 -6.81 -9.50 -8.46
N LYS A 81 -5.54 -9.36 -8.86
CA LYS A 81 -4.60 -10.47 -8.94
C LYS A 81 -4.37 -11.14 -7.60
N ALA A 82 -4.13 -10.36 -6.54
CA ALA A 82 -3.94 -10.89 -5.20
C ALA A 82 -5.16 -11.66 -4.70
N TRP A 83 -6.36 -11.16 -5.00
CA TRP A 83 -7.63 -11.80 -4.66
C TRP A 83 -7.82 -13.13 -5.40
N ASP A 84 -7.51 -13.17 -6.70
CA ASP A 84 -7.60 -14.38 -7.52
C ASP A 84 -6.52 -15.42 -7.13
N ASP A 85 -5.32 -14.97 -6.76
CA ASP A 85 -4.23 -15.81 -6.27
C ASP A 85 -4.44 -16.28 -4.81
N LYS A 86 -5.59 -15.95 -4.19
CA LYS A 86 -5.90 -16.22 -2.77
C LYS A 86 -4.80 -15.75 -1.81
N LYS A 87 -4.15 -14.63 -2.12
CA LYS A 87 -3.19 -13.99 -1.23
C LYS A 87 -3.93 -13.16 -0.18
N PRO A 88 -3.52 -13.22 1.11
CA PRO A 88 -4.05 -12.34 2.13
C PRO A 88 -3.90 -10.86 1.72
N LEU A 89 -5.00 -10.11 1.77
CA LEU A 89 -5.08 -8.70 1.40
C LEU A 89 -5.46 -7.84 2.60
N LEU A 90 -4.81 -6.70 2.77
CA LEU A 90 -5.25 -5.63 3.68
C LEU A 90 -4.92 -4.25 3.12
N GLY A 91 -5.61 -3.23 3.61
CA GLY A 91 -5.31 -1.83 3.36
C GLY A 91 -4.74 -1.13 4.58
N ILE A 92 -3.86 -0.15 4.37
CA ILE A 92 -3.38 0.77 5.41
C ILE A 92 -3.48 2.19 4.86
N GLN A 93 -4.22 3.08 5.53
CA GLN A 93 -4.22 4.50 5.20
C GLN A 93 -2.85 5.12 5.52
N ILE A 94 -2.30 5.89 4.59
CA ILE A 94 -0.98 6.51 4.73
C ILE A 94 -1.00 8.04 4.63
N HIS A 95 -2.17 8.65 4.43
CA HIS A 95 -2.33 10.10 4.29
C HIS A 95 -1.80 10.89 5.51
N GLY A 96 -1.90 10.31 6.71
CA GLY A 96 -1.37 10.89 7.95
C GLY A 96 0.15 10.82 8.09
N LEU A 97 0.86 10.07 7.23
CA LEU A 97 2.31 10.07 7.20
C LEU A 97 2.85 11.32 6.47
N SER A 98 3.96 11.84 6.98
CA SER A 98 4.66 12.96 6.35
C SER A 98 5.20 12.57 4.98
N SER A 99 4.99 13.45 4.00
CA SER A 99 5.68 13.47 2.72
C SER A 99 6.29 14.85 2.55
N MET A 100 7.62 14.93 2.58
CA MET A 100 8.37 16.19 2.45
C MET A 100 7.89 17.31 3.40
N GLY A 101 7.51 16.96 4.64
CA GLY A 101 7.06 17.92 5.65
C GLY A 101 5.56 18.21 5.67
N SER A 102 4.77 17.53 4.83
CA SER A 102 3.32 17.72 4.74
C SER A 102 2.52 16.40 4.89
N VAL A 103 1.30 16.50 5.37
CA VAL A 103 0.32 15.39 5.41
C VAL A 103 -0.75 15.60 4.34
N ASP A 104 -1.55 14.59 4.07
CA ASP A 104 -2.62 14.64 3.06
C ASP A 104 -3.99 14.33 3.68
N SER A 105 -5.05 14.43 2.87
CA SER A 105 -6.38 13.94 3.20
C SER A 105 -6.53 12.44 2.89
N ALA A 106 -7.36 11.74 3.66
CA ALA A 106 -7.69 10.34 3.41
C ALA A 106 -8.22 10.10 1.98
N GLY A 107 -7.77 9.02 1.35
CA GLY A 107 -8.27 8.57 0.06
C GLY A 107 -9.44 7.59 0.21
N SER A 108 -10.19 7.39 -0.89
CA SER A 108 -11.21 6.36 -0.96
C SER A 108 -10.62 4.97 -0.78
N ASN A 109 -11.43 4.04 -0.28
CA ASN A 109 -11.07 2.63 -0.21
C ASN A 109 -10.88 2.05 -1.63
N PRO A 110 -9.68 1.52 -1.98
CA PRO A 110 -9.43 0.98 -3.31
C PRO A 110 -10.13 -0.35 -3.57
N PHE A 111 -10.48 -1.12 -2.53
CA PHE A 111 -11.17 -2.40 -2.69
C PHE A 111 -12.58 -2.23 -3.25
N ASP A 112 -13.22 -1.09 -3.00
CA ASP A 112 -14.55 -0.75 -3.55
C ASP A 112 -14.51 -0.50 -5.07
N LYS A 113 -13.32 -0.36 -5.66
CA LYS A 113 -13.12 -0.16 -7.10
C LYS A 113 -12.94 -1.47 -7.86
N VAL A 114 -12.83 -2.61 -7.16
CA VAL A 114 -12.52 -3.90 -7.77
C VAL A 114 -13.71 -4.86 -7.60
N PRO A 115 -14.47 -5.14 -8.68
CA PRO A 115 -15.65 -5.99 -8.60
C PRO A 115 -15.35 -7.39 -8.02
N GLY A 116 -16.19 -7.84 -7.09
CA GLY A 116 -16.05 -9.16 -6.46
C GLY A 116 -15.05 -9.23 -5.30
N VAL A 117 -14.28 -8.16 -5.06
CA VAL A 117 -13.47 -8.01 -3.84
C VAL A 117 -14.33 -7.37 -2.76
N SER A 118 -14.32 -7.95 -1.56
CA SER A 118 -15.13 -7.42 -0.44
C SER A 118 -14.56 -7.83 0.90
N GLY A 119 -14.89 -7.08 1.96
CA GLY A 119 -14.54 -7.40 3.36
C GLY A 119 -13.05 -7.39 3.66
N VAL A 120 -12.24 -6.80 2.79
CA VAL A 120 -10.80 -6.61 3.05
C VAL A 120 -10.65 -5.55 4.14
N PRO A 121 -9.93 -5.81 5.25
CA PRO A 121 -9.77 -4.84 6.32
C PRO A 121 -8.91 -3.67 5.86
N VAL A 122 -9.29 -2.46 6.28
CA VAL A 122 -8.50 -1.24 6.12
C VAL A 122 -8.19 -0.69 7.49
N PHE A 123 -6.90 -0.52 7.79
CA PHE A 123 -6.42 0.06 9.03
C PHE A 123 -6.04 1.52 8.82
N ASP A 124 -6.38 2.38 9.79
CA ASP A 124 -6.02 3.79 9.78
C ASP A 124 -5.15 4.13 11.00
N PRO A 125 -3.85 4.41 10.80
CA PRO A 125 -2.98 4.78 11.90
C PRO A 125 -3.06 6.27 12.28
N THR A 126 -3.83 7.09 11.55
CA THR A 126 -3.81 8.55 11.66
C THR A 126 -4.16 9.02 13.06
N GLN A 127 -3.25 9.79 13.66
CA GLN A 127 -3.41 10.43 14.96
C GLN A 127 -3.59 11.93 14.77
N THR A 128 -4.41 12.55 15.62
CA THR A 128 -4.59 14.00 15.65
C THR A 128 -4.21 14.57 17.00
N ASP A 129 -3.74 15.82 17.01
CA ASP A 129 -3.56 16.58 18.24
C ASP A 129 -4.90 17.06 18.82
N TRP A 130 -4.84 17.78 19.95
CA TRP A 130 -6.01 18.31 20.65
C TRP A 130 -6.82 19.33 19.83
N THR A 131 -6.24 19.90 18.76
CA THR A 131 -6.93 20.80 17.82
C THR A 131 -7.57 20.07 16.65
N GLY A 132 -7.40 18.75 16.57
CA GLY A 132 -7.87 17.93 15.44
C GLY A 132 -6.92 17.95 14.23
N LYS A 133 -5.73 18.55 14.34
CA LYS A 133 -4.73 18.54 13.27
C LYS A 133 -3.98 17.21 13.29
N ILE A 134 -3.69 16.64 12.12
CA ILE A 134 -2.92 15.40 12.01
C ILE A 134 -1.52 15.59 12.61
N ASP A 135 -1.18 14.72 13.56
CA ASP A 135 0.17 14.56 14.10
C ASP A 135 0.87 13.41 13.35
N SER A 136 1.72 13.79 12.39
CA SER A 136 2.44 12.82 11.55
C SER A 136 3.47 11.99 12.32
N LYS A 137 4.01 12.52 13.43
CA LYS A 137 4.97 11.80 14.28
C LYS A 137 4.25 10.75 15.12
N ALA A 138 3.14 11.12 15.74
CA ALA A 138 2.29 10.17 16.47
C ALA A 138 1.72 9.10 15.53
N THR A 139 1.29 9.49 14.32
CA THR A 139 0.84 8.55 13.27
C THR A 139 1.93 7.56 12.89
N TYR A 140 3.16 8.04 12.66
CA TYR A 140 4.30 7.18 12.34
C TYR A 140 4.58 6.16 13.45
N ASN A 141 4.64 6.59 14.71
CA ASN A 141 4.90 5.71 15.85
C ASN A 141 3.78 4.67 16.01
N TYR A 142 2.53 5.10 15.92
CA TYR A 142 1.39 4.20 16.04
C TYR A 142 1.35 3.14 14.93
N LEU A 143 1.66 3.54 13.68
CA LEU A 143 1.80 2.58 12.58
C LEU A 143 2.96 1.62 12.85
N LYS A 144 4.14 2.12 13.24
CA LYS A 144 5.32 1.29 13.52
C LYS A 144 5.04 0.19 14.54
N ASP A 145 4.32 0.51 15.60
CA ASP A 145 4.00 -0.42 16.68
C ASP A 145 2.97 -1.49 16.26
N ARG A 146 2.12 -1.21 15.26
CA ARG A 146 1.04 -2.12 14.84
C ARG A 146 1.25 -2.82 13.50
N LEU A 147 2.15 -2.31 12.65
CA LEU A 147 2.32 -2.73 11.26
C LEU A 147 2.51 -4.25 11.14
N LYS A 148 3.39 -4.83 11.97
CA LYS A 148 3.64 -6.28 11.94
C LYS A 148 2.40 -7.10 12.31
N THR A 149 1.61 -6.63 13.27
CA THR A 149 0.38 -7.31 13.72
C THR A 149 -0.75 -7.15 12.71
N TRP A 150 -0.93 -5.99 12.10
CA TRP A 150 -1.94 -5.78 11.06
C TRP A 150 -1.64 -6.56 9.78
N ALA A 151 -0.36 -6.72 9.44
CA ALA A 151 0.06 -7.47 8.26
C ALA A 151 -0.43 -8.94 8.27
N THR A 152 -0.69 -9.52 9.44
CA THR A 152 -1.20 -10.90 9.57
C THR A 152 -2.73 -10.99 9.57
N GLN A 153 -3.44 -9.86 9.50
CA GLN A 153 -4.90 -9.78 9.55
C GLN A 153 -5.54 -9.65 8.17
N GLY A 154 -4.77 -9.88 7.11
CA GLY A 154 -5.27 -9.81 5.74
C GLY A 154 -6.40 -10.81 5.48
N LYS A 155 -7.37 -10.40 4.67
CA LYS A 155 -8.44 -11.27 4.19
C LYS A 155 -7.95 -12.12 3.04
N THR A 156 -8.20 -13.42 3.13
CA THR A 156 -8.05 -14.37 2.02
C THR A 156 -9.40 -14.70 1.43
N ARG A 157 -9.49 -14.74 0.10
CA ARG A 157 -10.67 -15.24 -0.60
C ARG A 157 -10.89 -16.71 -0.27
N LEU A 158 -12.09 -17.07 0.18
CA LEU A 158 -12.50 -18.45 0.43
C LEU A 158 -12.57 -19.26 -0.88
#